data_AF-A0A5E6XR79-F1
#
_entry.id   AF-A0A5E6XR79-F1
#
_cell.length_a   1.000
_cell.length_b   1.000
_cell.length_c   1.000
_cell.angle_alpha   90.00
_cell.angle_beta   90.00
_cell.angle_gamma   90.00
#
_symmetry.space_group_name_H-M   'P 1'
#
loop_
_entity.id
_entity.type
_entity.pdbx_description
1 polymer ?
#
loop_
_entity_poly.entity_id
_entity_poly.type
_entity_poly.pdbx_seq_one_letter_code
_entity_poly.pdbx_strand_id
1 'polypeptide(L)'
;MEFLRFLVFVAVWGFMWRWVVKNRGSWNIFYGNIVGAAGGFIVAMVVLSITLSLFPSSHDYEPAQAENAQVIEPTSLLPEAEAVTPAAELKDAPAFAAIEPDDKPSPADSALLPNYASRAPKSIGLQTVLDQSDYQGRMALAALNKKLRGDAQADKSMIAYVMCSPFVTSTLRFPASARFADSKALVSHRFKDQVYTFNNTVTARNMNGDDVTYRFDCSVQEQPRVDALPAQWRLLALKVQKADS
;
A
#
# COMPACT_ATOMS: atom_id res chain seq x y z
N MET A 1 16.01 -26.74 17.11
CA MET A 1 14.54 -26.76 16.91
C MET A 1 14.12 -27.12 15.48
N GLU A 2 14.87 -26.71 14.46
CA GLU A 2 14.45 -26.85 13.05
C GLU A 2 14.47 -28.29 12.53
N PHE A 3 15.48 -29.08 12.90
CA PHE A 3 15.55 -30.50 12.53
C PHE A 3 14.36 -31.32 13.07
N LEU A 4 13.93 -31.05 14.31
CA LEU A 4 12.76 -31.71 14.90
C LEU A 4 11.45 -31.30 14.18
N ARG A 5 11.32 -30.03 13.79
CA ARG A 5 10.18 -29.52 13.00
C ARG A 5 10.12 -30.18 11.62
N PHE A 6 11.27 -30.36 10.98
CA PHE A 6 11.37 -31.10 9.71
C PHE A 6 10.95 -32.57 9.87
N LEU A 7 11.38 -33.25 10.94
CA LEU A 7 10.94 -34.63 11.21
C LEU A 7 9.43 -34.74 11.45
N VAL A 8 8.83 -33.80 12.19
CA VAL A 8 7.37 -33.75 12.39
C VAL A 8 6.64 -33.49 11.08
N PHE A 9 7.14 -32.59 10.24
CA PHE A 9 6.58 -32.32 8.92
C PHE A 9 6.58 -33.58 8.03
N VAL A 10 7.73 -34.27 7.94
CA VAL A 10 7.86 -35.50 7.14
C VAL A 10 6.98 -36.62 7.70
N ALA A 11 6.85 -36.74 9.02
CA ALA A 11 5.99 -37.74 9.65
C ALA A 11 4.50 -37.49 9.36
N VAL A 12 4.02 -36.25 9.51
CA VAL A 12 2.63 -35.88 9.22
C VAL A 12 2.33 -36.04 7.73
N TRP A 13 3.25 -35.61 6.87
CA TRP A 13 3.12 -35.77 5.42
C TRP A 13 3.03 -37.25 5.02
N GLY A 14 3.98 -38.07 5.47
CA GLY A 14 4.03 -39.50 5.16
C GLY A 14 2.83 -40.27 5.71
N PHE A 15 2.36 -39.92 6.91
CA PHE A 15 1.17 -40.53 7.50
C PHE A 15 -0.09 -40.19 6.71
N MET A 16 -0.28 -38.92 6.35
CA MET A 16 -1.43 -38.49 5.55
C MET A 16 -1.39 -39.08 4.13
N TRP A 17 -0.21 -39.14 3.52
CA TRP A 17 -0.03 -39.78 2.22
C TRP A 17 -0.40 -41.28 2.27
N ARG A 18 0.15 -42.01 3.24
CA ARG A 18 -0.16 -43.44 3.42
C ARG A 18 -1.63 -43.68 3.76
N TRP A 19 -2.27 -42.77 4.51
CA TRP A 19 -3.71 -42.82 4.78
C TRP A 19 -4.54 -42.67 3.51
N VAL A 20 -4.29 -41.63 2.71
CA VAL A 20 -5.00 -41.40 1.43
C VAL A 20 -4.79 -42.58 0.48
N VAL A 21 -3.57 -43.10 0.39
CA VAL A 21 -3.25 -44.27 -0.42
C VAL A 21 -3.96 -45.52 0.10
N LYS A 22 -4.14 -45.71 1.42
CA LYS A 22 -4.86 -46.86 1.98
C LYS A 22 -6.39 -46.74 1.82
N ASN A 23 -6.94 -45.52 1.87
CA ASN A 23 -8.38 -45.26 1.84
C ASN A 23 -8.94 -44.99 0.43
N ARG A 24 -8.14 -45.23 -0.62
CA ARG A 24 -8.44 -44.86 -2.02
C ARG A 24 -9.49 -45.72 -2.75
N GLY A 25 -10.07 -46.73 -2.11
CA GLY A 25 -11.10 -47.59 -2.71
C GLY A 25 -10.64 -48.24 -4.04
N SER A 26 -11.44 -48.10 -5.12
CA SER A 26 -11.14 -48.62 -6.47
C SER A 26 -10.32 -47.67 -7.36
N TRP A 27 -9.78 -46.58 -6.81
CA TRP A 27 -8.97 -45.66 -7.62
C TRP A 27 -7.70 -46.31 -8.14
N ASN A 28 -7.35 -45.94 -9.38
CA ASN A 28 -6.10 -46.32 -10.01
C ASN A 28 -4.91 -45.91 -9.12
N ILE A 29 -3.95 -46.83 -8.95
CA ILE A 29 -2.82 -46.72 -8.03
C ILE A 29 -2.00 -45.46 -8.28
N PHE A 30 -1.86 -45.07 -9.56
CA PHE A 30 -1.16 -43.85 -9.96
C PHE A 30 -1.84 -42.57 -9.44
N TYR A 31 -3.16 -42.46 -9.59
CA TYR A 31 -3.91 -41.30 -9.14
C TYR A 31 -3.95 -41.21 -7.61
N GLY A 32 -4.11 -42.34 -6.91
CA GLY A 32 -4.06 -42.37 -5.45
C GLY A 32 -2.72 -41.93 -4.88
N ASN A 33 -1.61 -42.26 -5.54
CA ASN A 33 -0.27 -41.82 -5.11
C ASN A 33 -0.06 -40.32 -5.33
N ILE A 34 -0.43 -39.78 -6.49
CA ILE A 34 -0.28 -38.35 -6.79
C ILE A 34 -1.15 -37.50 -5.86
N VAL A 35 -2.42 -37.89 -5.70
CA VAL A 35 -3.37 -37.16 -4.84
C VAL A 35 -3.00 -37.29 -3.37
N GLY A 36 -2.50 -38.46 -2.94
CA GLY A 36 -2.02 -38.63 -1.57
C GLY A 36 -0.73 -37.85 -1.27
N ALA A 37 0.21 -37.79 -2.21
CA ALA A 37 1.45 -37.04 -2.03
C ALA A 37 1.20 -35.52 -2.02
N ALA A 38 0.43 -35.01 -2.98
CA ALA A 38 0.07 -33.60 -3.07
C ALA A 38 -0.86 -33.16 -1.93
N GLY A 39 -1.88 -33.96 -1.62
CA GLY A 39 -2.81 -33.69 -0.53
C GLY A 39 -2.13 -33.74 0.84
N GLY A 40 -1.27 -34.73 1.07
CA GLY A 40 -0.48 -34.82 2.29
C GLY A 40 0.48 -33.64 2.46
N PHE A 41 1.09 -33.15 1.37
CA PHE A 41 2.04 -32.03 1.40
C PHE A 41 1.35 -30.71 1.79
N ILE A 42 0.16 -30.46 1.24
CA ILE A 42 -0.65 -29.28 1.59
C ILE A 42 -1.03 -29.31 3.07
N VAL A 43 -1.48 -30.47 3.58
CA VAL A 43 -1.83 -30.61 5.01
C VAL A 43 -0.61 -30.39 5.90
N ALA A 44 0.55 -30.96 5.54
CA ALA A 44 1.78 -30.77 6.31
C ALA A 44 2.24 -29.30 6.32
N MET A 45 2.07 -28.57 5.21
CA MET A 45 2.36 -27.12 5.12
C MET A 45 1.44 -26.28 6.01
N VAL A 46 0.15 -26.63 6.06
CA VAL A 46 -0.82 -25.96 6.94
C VAL A 46 -0.47 -26.20 8.41
N VAL A 47 -0.17 -27.45 8.79
CA VAL A 47 0.23 -27.80 10.17
C VAL A 47 1.57 -27.14 10.55
N LEU A 48 2.52 -27.03 9.61
CA LEU A 48 3.78 -26.32 9.83
C LEU A 48 3.55 -24.82 10.05
N SER A 49 2.66 -24.21 9.28
CA SER A 49 2.31 -22.80 9.43
C SER A 49 1.65 -22.50 10.79
N ILE A 50 0.78 -23.40 11.26
CA ILE A 50 0.15 -23.32 12.59
C ILE A 50 1.19 -23.48 13.69
N THR A 51 2.12 -24.44 13.57
CA THR A 51 3.18 -24.66 14.57
C THR A 51 4.20 -23.51 14.63
N LEU A 52 4.52 -22.87 13.49
CA LEU A 52 5.35 -21.66 13.45
C LEU A 52 4.64 -20.45 14.05
N SER A 53 3.32 -20.35 13.90
CA SER A 53 2.51 -19.27 14.48
C SER A 53 2.33 -19.41 15.99
N LEU A 54 2.27 -20.64 16.50
CA LEU A 54 2.11 -20.92 17.94
C LEU A 54 3.45 -20.93 18.70
N PHE A 55 4.57 -21.14 18.01
CA PHE A 55 5.91 -21.14 18.61
C PHE A 55 6.89 -20.30 17.78
N PRO A 56 6.83 -18.95 17.90
CA PRO A 56 7.81 -18.07 17.28
C PRO A 56 9.20 -18.46 17.77
N SER A 57 10.11 -18.79 16.86
CA SER A 57 11.52 -18.97 17.21
C SER A 57 12.06 -17.60 17.61
N SER A 58 12.57 -17.50 18.84
CA SER A 58 13.43 -16.41 19.27
C SER A 58 14.66 -16.38 18.36
N HIS A 59 14.62 -15.55 17.32
CA HIS A 59 15.83 -15.05 16.72
C HIS A 59 16.27 -13.87 17.57
N ASP A 60 17.42 -14.05 18.21
CA ASP A 60 18.18 -12.99 18.85
C ASP A 60 18.44 -11.90 17.82
N TYR A 61 17.83 -10.73 18.04
CA TYR A 61 18.32 -9.51 17.42
C TYR A 61 19.55 -9.09 18.21
N GLU A 62 20.73 -9.41 17.68
CA GLU A 62 21.98 -8.81 18.14
C GLU A 62 21.94 -7.30 17.82
N PRO A 63 21.99 -6.42 18.84
CA PRO A 63 22.04 -4.98 18.59
C PRO A 63 23.44 -4.64 18.11
N ALA A 64 23.57 -4.24 16.84
CA ALA A 64 24.79 -3.63 16.35
C ALA A 64 25.07 -2.35 17.15
N GLN A 65 26.08 -2.50 18.00
CA GLN A 65 26.65 -1.60 18.97
C GLN A 65 27.00 -0.24 18.36
N ALA A 66 26.54 0.83 19.03
CA ALA A 66 27.12 2.15 18.88
C ALA A 66 28.50 2.17 19.54
N GLU A 67 29.55 2.49 18.79
CA GLU A 67 30.80 3.00 19.37
C GLU A 67 31.52 3.98 18.42
N ASN A 68 31.51 5.24 18.85
CA ASN A 68 32.46 6.34 18.66
C ASN A 68 32.83 6.90 17.25
N ALA A 69 32.25 8.09 17.02
CA ALA A 69 32.94 9.36 16.76
C ALA A 69 33.93 9.48 15.59
N GLN A 70 33.48 10.11 14.51
CA GLN A 70 34.26 11.17 13.88
C GLN A 70 33.34 12.25 13.30
N VAL A 71 33.43 13.45 13.85
CA VAL A 71 32.86 14.69 13.30
C VAL A 71 33.61 14.99 12.00
N ILE A 72 32.96 14.83 10.86
CA ILE A 72 33.40 15.39 9.58
C ILE A 72 32.15 15.94 8.88
N GLU A 73 32.15 17.25 8.62
CA GLU A 73 31.17 17.95 7.80
C GLU A 73 30.86 17.21 6.50
N PRO A 74 29.60 17.10 6.06
CA PRO A 74 29.34 16.72 4.68
C PRO A 74 29.44 18.00 3.84
N THR A 75 30.66 18.28 3.36
CA THR A 75 30.84 19.04 2.14
C THR A 75 30.12 18.29 1.01
N SER A 76 29.09 18.96 0.47
CA SER A 76 28.60 18.88 -0.91
C SER A 76 29.33 17.87 -1.80
N LEU A 77 28.66 16.78 -2.19
CA LEU A 77 28.73 16.22 -3.55
C LEU A 77 27.44 15.43 -3.86
N LEU A 78 26.65 15.97 -4.79
CA LEU A 78 25.59 15.25 -5.50
C LEU A 78 26.16 13.99 -6.20
N PRO A 79 25.42 12.87 -6.27
CA PRO A 79 25.55 11.96 -7.38
C PRO A 79 24.73 12.47 -8.57
N GLU A 80 25.47 12.88 -9.58
CA GLU A 80 25.24 12.72 -11.02
C GLU A 80 23.81 12.34 -11.45
N ALA A 81 23.25 13.19 -12.29
CA ALA A 81 22.03 12.95 -13.05
C ALA A 81 22.15 11.68 -13.91
N GLU A 82 21.38 10.65 -13.57
CA GLU A 82 21.07 9.59 -14.54
C GLU A 82 20.01 10.10 -15.52
N ALA A 83 20.39 10.08 -16.79
CA ALA A 83 19.62 10.57 -17.92
C ALA A 83 18.24 9.87 -18.00
N VAL A 84 17.19 10.67 -17.85
CA VAL A 84 15.81 10.25 -18.11
C VAL A 84 15.59 10.26 -19.62
N THR A 85 15.38 9.09 -20.20
CA THR A 85 14.84 8.93 -21.56
C THR A 85 13.47 9.62 -21.65
N PRO A 86 13.16 10.36 -22.74
CA PRO A 86 11.92 11.11 -22.81
C PRO A 86 10.75 10.15 -22.95
N ALA A 87 9.90 10.10 -21.91
CA ALA A 87 8.58 9.49 -22.00
C ALA A 87 7.74 10.29 -23.00
N ALA A 88 7.11 9.58 -23.95
CA ALA A 88 6.27 10.16 -24.99
C ALA A 88 5.23 11.13 -24.40
N GLU A 89 5.26 12.35 -24.93
CA GLU A 89 4.45 13.48 -24.54
C GLU A 89 2.97 13.21 -24.86
N LEU A 90 2.14 13.07 -23.82
CA LEU A 90 0.70 12.94 -23.97
C LEU A 90 0.12 14.35 -24.24
N LYS A 91 -0.16 14.64 -25.52
CA LYS A 91 -0.45 15.98 -26.10
C LYS A 91 -1.62 16.79 -25.52
N ASP A 92 -2.35 16.30 -24.51
CA ASP A 92 -3.54 16.97 -23.94
C ASP A 92 -3.64 16.92 -22.40
N ALA A 93 -2.55 16.62 -21.69
CA ALA A 93 -2.52 16.83 -20.24
C ALA A 93 -2.21 18.32 -19.94
N PRO A 94 -2.93 19.01 -19.03
CA PRO A 94 -2.56 20.36 -18.63
C PRO A 94 -1.11 20.34 -18.13
N ALA A 95 -0.26 21.15 -18.76
CA ALA A 95 1.15 21.24 -18.43
C ALA A 95 1.30 21.77 -16.99
N PHE A 96 1.84 20.95 -16.10
CA PHE A 96 2.16 21.34 -14.73
C PHE A 96 3.52 22.04 -14.72
N ALA A 97 3.50 23.37 -14.67
CA ALA A 97 4.68 24.13 -14.27
C ALA A 97 4.95 23.87 -12.79
N ALA A 98 6.17 23.49 -12.44
CA ALA A 98 6.61 23.49 -11.05
C ALA A 98 6.49 24.91 -10.52
N ILE A 99 5.58 25.13 -9.57
CA ILE A 99 5.46 26.41 -8.86
C ILE A 99 6.71 26.57 -7.99
N GLU A 100 7.34 27.74 -8.05
CA GLU A 100 8.49 28.08 -7.18
C GLU A 100 8.13 27.88 -5.70
N PRO A 101 9.07 27.44 -4.84
CA PRO A 101 8.82 27.29 -3.42
C PRO A 101 8.44 28.63 -2.76
N ASP A 102 7.25 28.74 -2.15
CA ASP A 102 6.86 29.84 -1.26
C ASP A 102 7.33 29.58 0.18
N ASP A 103 8.44 30.18 0.59
CA ASP A 103 9.01 29.98 1.94
C ASP A 103 8.23 30.67 3.07
N LYS A 104 7.05 31.24 2.80
CA LYS A 104 6.23 31.87 3.85
C LYS A 104 5.59 30.81 4.76
N PRO A 105 5.66 30.97 6.09
CA PRO A 105 4.98 30.08 7.01
C PRO A 105 3.46 30.18 6.78
N SER A 106 2.79 29.02 6.66
CA SER A 106 1.33 29.01 6.52
C SER A 106 0.69 29.63 7.77
N PRO A 107 -0.42 30.37 7.65
CA PRO A 107 -1.12 30.97 8.79
C PRO A 107 -1.40 29.96 9.92
N ALA A 108 -1.41 30.40 11.18
CA ALA A 108 -1.63 29.51 12.32
C ALA A 108 -3.02 28.86 12.31
N ASP A 109 -4.01 29.55 11.73
CA ASP A 109 -5.37 29.06 11.52
C ASP A 109 -5.48 28.02 10.39
N SER A 110 -4.40 27.80 9.62
CA SER A 110 -4.33 26.76 8.59
C SER A 110 -3.78 25.44 9.15
N ALA A 111 -4.46 24.34 8.84
CA ALA A 111 -3.94 22.99 9.03
C ALA A 111 -3.03 22.52 7.87
N LEU A 112 -2.90 23.30 6.79
CA LEU A 112 -2.08 22.94 5.62
C LEU A 112 -0.61 23.29 5.81
N LEU A 113 0.26 22.48 5.19
CA LEU A 113 1.67 22.80 5.03
C LEU A 113 1.87 23.94 4.02
N PRO A 114 2.87 24.80 4.22
CA PRO A 114 3.30 25.73 3.18
C PRO A 114 3.82 24.93 1.96
N ASN A 115 3.48 25.37 0.75
CA ASN A 115 3.78 24.68 -0.50
C ASN A 115 3.35 23.22 -0.56
N TYR A 116 2.20 22.87 0.00
CA TYR A 116 1.76 21.47 -0.02
C TYR A 116 1.74 20.86 -1.44
N ALA A 117 1.47 21.67 -2.48
CA ALA A 117 1.41 21.23 -3.87
C ALA A 117 2.75 20.68 -4.40
N SER A 118 3.90 21.20 -3.94
CA SER A 118 5.22 20.71 -4.33
C SER A 118 5.71 19.55 -3.44
N ARG A 119 5.09 19.36 -2.27
CA ARG A 119 5.46 18.33 -1.28
C ARG A 119 4.66 17.04 -1.41
N ALA A 120 3.48 17.09 -2.01
CA ALA A 120 2.65 15.89 -2.19
C ALA A 120 3.40 14.85 -3.05
N PRO A 121 3.41 13.56 -2.64
CA PRO A 121 4.06 12.53 -3.43
C PRO A 121 3.37 12.41 -4.79
N LYS A 122 4.17 12.22 -5.86
CA LYS A 122 3.64 12.08 -7.23
C LYS A 122 3.01 10.71 -7.49
N SER A 123 3.42 9.71 -6.71
CA SER A 123 2.89 8.36 -6.76
C SER A 123 3.03 7.66 -5.42
N ILE A 124 2.18 6.68 -5.17
CA ILE A 124 2.25 5.83 -3.98
C ILE A 124 1.87 4.39 -4.33
N GLY A 125 2.58 3.43 -3.72
CA GLY A 125 2.29 2.03 -3.88
C GLY A 125 1.08 1.62 -3.04
N LEU A 126 0.20 0.79 -3.60
CA LEU A 126 -0.91 0.20 -2.86
C LEU A 126 -0.41 -0.59 -1.64
N GLN A 127 0.76 -1.21 -1.73
CA GLN A 127 1.36 -1.92 -0.60
C GLN A 127 1.69 -0.98 0.56
N THR A 128 2.23 0.21 0.27
CA THR A 128 2.51 1.24 1.30
C THR A 128 1.23 1.64 2.03
N VAL A 129 0.12 1.79 1.32
CA VAL A 129 -1.17 2.13 1.94
C VAL A 129 -1.71 0.97 2.78
N LEU A 130 -1.53 -0.28 2.32
CA LEU A 130 -1.88 -1.47 3.10
C LEU A 130 -1.06 -1.56 4.40
N ASP A 131 0.23 -1.26 4.36
CA ASP A 131 1.12 -1.34 5.52
C ASP A 131 0.81 -0.26 6.57
N GLN A 132 0.29 0.89 6.14
CA GLN A 132 -0.14 1.99 7.01
C GLN A 132 -1.58 1.87 7.52
N SER A 133 -2.37 0.97 6.93
CA SER A 133 -3.76 0.76 7.32
C SER A 133 -3.85 -0.06 8.62
N ASP A 134 -4.91 0.19 9.39
CA ASP A 134 -5.24 -0.71 10.50
C ASP A 134 -5.55 -2.14 10.01
N TYR A 135 -5.65 -3.09 10.94
CA TYR A 135 -5.87 -4.49 10.59
C TYR A 135 -7.12 -4.71 9.72
N GLN A 136 -8.23 -4.05 10.03
CA GLN A 136 -9.51 -4.25 9.34
C GLN A 136 -9.47 -3.62 7.94
N GLY A 137 -9.00 -2.38 7.84
CA GLY A 137 -8.81 -1.66 6.58
C GLY A 137 -7.85 -2.38 5.66
N ARG A 138 -6.74 -2.91 6.20
CA ARG A 138 -5.77 -3.70 5.44
C ARG A 138 -6.40 -4.96 4.84
N MET A 139 -7.17 -5.70 5.64
CA MET A 139 -7.85 -6.92 5.16
C MET A 139 -8.91 -6.60 4.10
N ALA A 140 -9.71 -5.56 4.32
CA ALA A 140 -10.74 -5.12 3.37
C ALA A 140 -10.13 -4.65 2.03
N LEU A 141 -9.10 -3.80 2.08
CA LEU A 141 -8.42 -3.28 0.90
C LEU A 141 -7.66 -4.38 0.14
N ALA A 142 -7.03 -5.32 0.85
CA ALA A 142 -6.36 -6.46 0.23
C ALA A 142 -7.36 -7.38 -0.49
N ALA A 143 -8.51 -7.69 0.14
CA ALA A 143 -9.56 -8.49 -0.47
C ALA A 143 -10.14 -7.81 -1.72
N LEU A 144 -10.40 -6.50 -1.64
CA LEU A 144 -10.90 -5.69 -2.75
C LEU A 144 -9.90 -5.68 -3.92
N ASN A 145 -8.63 -5.40 -3.65
CA ASN A 145 -7.58 -5.44 -4.66
C ASN A 145 -7.44 -6.83 -5.29
N LYS A 146 -7.48 -7.91 -4.50
CA LYS A 146 -7.40 -9.28 -5.01
C LYS A 146 -8.54 -9.58 -6.00
N LYS A 147 -9.75 -9.11 -5.71
CA LYS A 147 -10.92 -9.28 -6.57
C LYS A 147 -10.80 -8.52 -7.90
N LEU A 148 -10.29 -7.29 -7.87
CA LEU A 148 -10.26 -6.39 -9.04
C LEU A 148 -8.96 -6.49 -9.86
N ARG A 149 -7.91 -7.11 -9.34
CA ARG A 149 -6.57 -7.16 -9.95
C ARG A 149 -6.54 -7.79 -11.35
N GLY A 150 -7.33 -8.83 -11.59
CA GLY A 150 -7.29 -9.60 -12.84
C GLY A 150 -8.09 -8.99 -13.99
N ASP A 151 -8.90 -7.97 -13.70
CA ASP A 151 -9.79 -7.36 -14.67
C ASP A 151 -9.35 -5.92 -14.91
N ALA A 152 -8.78 -5.69 -16.10
CA ALA A 152 -8.35 -4.37 -16.52
C ALA A 152 -9.51 -3.39 -16.64
N GLN A 153 -10.76 -3.83 -16.78
CA GLN A 153 -11.93 -2.95 -16.92
C GLN A 153 -12.77 -2.82 -15.64
N ALA A 154 -12.41 -3.54 -14.59
CA ALA A 154 -13.11 -3.50 -13.32
C ALA A 154 -13.13 -2.08 -12.73
N ASP A 155 -14.25 -1.75 -12.09
CA ASP A 155 -14.37 -0.49 -11.37
C ASP A 155 -13.48 -0.50 -10.12
N LYS A 156 -12.44 0.32 -10.14
CA LYS A 156 -11.48 0.49 -9.04
C LYS A 156 -11.70 1.80 -8.27
N SER A 157 -12.87 2.45 -8.44
CA SER A 157 -13.24 3.70 -7.76
C SER A 157 -13.00 3.65 -6.25
N MET A 158 -13.38 2.56 -5.59
CA MET A 158 -13.19 2.42 -4.14
C MET A 158 -11.70 2.31 -3.74
N ILE A 159 -10.88 1.60 -4.54
CA ILE A 159 -9.42 1.57 -4.31
C ILE A 159 -8.87 2.98 -4.54
N ALA A 160 -9.22 3.61 -5.65
CA ALA A 160 -8.78 4.95 -6.00
C ALA A 160 -9.12 5.98 -4.91
N TYR A 161 -10.29 5.89 -4.28
CA TYR A 161 -10.66 6.75 -3.17
C TYR A 161 -9.75 6.54 -1.95
N VAL A 162 -9.50 5.29 -1.57
CA VAL A 162 -8.58 4.98 -0.46
C VAL A 162 -7.18 5.51 -0.76
N MET A 163 -6.74 5.43 -2.02
CA MET A 163 -5.45 5.97 -2.47
C MET A 163 -5.38 7.50 -2.43
N CYS A 164 -6.50 8.22 -2.46
CA CYS A 164 -6.51 9.68 -2.30
C CYS A 164 -6.16 10.12 -0.87
N SER A 165 -6.51 9.33 0.15
CA SER A 165 -6.26 9.67 1.55
C SER A 165 -4.80 10.07 1.84
N PRO A 166 -3.77 9.27 1.52
CA PRO A 166 -2.38 9.62 1.79
C PRO A 166 -1.90 10.87 1.02
N PHE A 167 -2.43 11.12 -0.18
CA PHE A 167 -2.11 12.35 -0.92
C PHE A 167 -2.70 13.58 -0.20
N VAL A 168 -3.95 13.51 0.26
CA VAL A 168 -4.57 14.61 1.01
C VAL A 168 -3.85 14.81 2.35
N THR A 169 -3.60 13.75 3.11
CA THR A 169 -2.97 13.89 4.43
C THR A 169 -1.52 14.37 4.37
N SER A 170 -0.80 14.11 3.26
CA SER A 170 0.53 14.67 3.01
C SER A 170 0.56 16.20 2.92
N THR A 171 -0.60 16.83 2.69
CA THR A 171 -0.73 18.30 2.65
C THR A 171 -0.93 18.92 4.03
N LEU A 172 -1.16 18.11 5.06
CA LEU A 172 -1.52 18.56 6.40
C LEU A 172 -0.30 18.65 7.32
N ARG A 173 -0.33 19.62 8.25
CA ARG A 173 0.65 19.77 9.33
C ARG A 173 0.60 18.59 10.31
N PHE A 174 -0.61 18.14 10.64
CA PHE A 174 -0.85 17.02 11.55
C PHE A 174 -1.67 15.93 10.86
N PRO A 175 -1.06 15.08 10.02
CA PRO A 175 -1.75 14.07 9.22
C PRO A 175 -2.64 13.13 10.05
N ALA A 176 -2.19 12.76 11.26
CA ALA A 176 -2.93 11.88 12.17
C ALA A 176 -4.24 12.47 12.72
N SER A 177 -4.44 13.78 12.60
CA SER A 177 -5.69 14.45 13.00
C SER A 177 -6.76 14.43 11.90
N ALA A 178 -6.41 13.98 10.69
CA ALA A 178 -7.29 14.02 9.53
C ALA A 178 -8.53 13.13 9.71
N ARG A 179 -9.70 13.71 9.48
CA ARG A 179 -10.98 13.02 9.46
C ARG A 179 -11.67 13.31 8.14
N PHE A 180 -11.77 12.30 7.28
CA PHE A 180 -12.49 12.39 6.02
C PHE A 180 -13.99 12.25 6.27
N ALA A 181 -14.81 13.04 5.58
CA ALA A 181 -16.26 12.89 5.64
C ALA A 181 -16.71 11.56 5.00
N ASP A 182 -17.90 11.08 5.38
CA ASP A 182 -18.40 9.76 5.02
C ASP A 182 -18.38 9.54 3.50
N SER A 183 -17.79 8.41 3.10
CA SER A 183 -17.71 7.94 1.72
C SER A 183 -19.05 7.74 1.03
N LYS A 184 -20.18 7.72 1.77
CA LYS A 184 -21.53 7.58 1.18
C LYS A 184 -21.93 8.73 0.25
N ALA A 185 -21.28 9.90 0.38
CA ALA A 185 -21.51 11.04 -0.51
C ALA A 185 -20.51 11.11 -1.69
N LEU A 186 -19.67 10.08 -1.90
CA LEU A 186 -18.68 10.11 -2.97
C LEU A 186 -19.34 10.12 -4.34
N VAL A 187 -19.13 11.21 -5.07
CA VAL A 187 -19.35 11.25 -6.51
C VAL A 187 -18.00 10.96 -7.17
N SER A 188 -17.83 9.74 -7.68
CA SER A 188 -16.66 9.38 -8.47
C SER A 188 -16.94 9.63 -9.95
N HIS A 189 -16.15 10.48 -10.58
CA HIS A 189 -16.17 10.62 -12.03
C HIS A 189 -15.10 9.73 -12.64
N ARG A 190 -15.51 8.64 -13.29
CA ARG A 190 -14.62 7.82 -14.12
C ARG A 190 -14.33 8.58 -15.41
N PHE A 191 -13.05 8.76 -15.72
CA PHE A 191 -12.62 9.40 -16.94
C PHE A 191 -11.69 8.49 -17.75
N LYS A 192 -12.16 8.12 -18.96
CA LYS A 192 -11.42 7.34 -19.97
C LYS A 192 -10.63 6.16 -19.36
N ASP A 193 -9.31 6.11 -19.58
CA ASP A 193 -8.47 4.94 -19.26
C ASP A 193 -8.03 4.92 -17.79
N GLN A 194 -9.04 4.89 -16.91
CA GLN A 194 -9.00 4.71 -15.45
C GLN A 194 -8.41 5.85 -14.64
N VAL A 195 -8.73 7.09 -15.03
CA VAL A 195 -8.61 8.25 -14.14
C VAL A 195 -9.87 8.35 -13.28
N TYR A 196 -9.68 8.51 -11.98
CA TYR A 196 -10.75 8.70 -11.00
C TYR A 196 -10.60 10.05 -10.32
N THR A 197 -11.64 10.87 -10.38
CA THR A 197 -11.72 12.15 -9.68
C THR A 197 -12.78 12.10 -8.59
N PHE A 198 -12.40 12.55 -7.40
CA PHE A 198 -13.26 12.60 -6.21
C PHE A 198 -13.27 14.02 -5.64
N ASN A 199 -14.45 14.48 -5.25
CA ASN A 199 -14.64 15.66 -4.41
C ASN A 199 -15.16 15.21 -3.04
N ASN A 200 -14.47 15.59 -1.96
CA ASN A 200 -14.95 15.35 -0.60
C ASN A 200 -14.36 16.41 0.35
N THR A 201 -14.68 16.31 1.64
CA THR A 201 -14.12 17.15 2.69
C THR A 201 -13.24 16.36 3.65
N VAL A 202 -12.24 17.06 4.18
CA VAL A 202 -11.36 16.58 5.23
C VAL A 202 -11.33 17.63 6.34
N THR A 203 -11.47 17.20 7.58
CA THR A 203 -11.27 18.04 8.76
C THR A 203 -9.93 17.68 9.39
N ALA A 204 -9.12 18.69 9.72
CA ALA A 204 -7.80 18.51 10.31
C ALA A 204 -7.52 19.59 11.35
N ARG A 205 -6.67 19.28 12.32
CA ARG A 205 -6.32 20.20 13.39
C ARG A 205 -5.25 21.20 12.94
N ASN A 206 -5.42 22.48 13.29
CA ASN A 206 -4.43 23.53 13.07
C ASN A 206 -3.42 23.62 14.23
N MET A 207 -2.51 24.60 14.21
CA MET A 207 -1.52 24.78 15.28
C MET A 207 -2.10 25.29 16.61
N ASN A 208 -3.29 25.88 16.57
CA ASN A 208 -3.99 26.39 17.75
C ASN A 208 -4.82 25.30 18.45
N GLY A 209 -4.99 24.15 17.81
CA GLY A 209 -5.82 23.05 18.30
C GLY A 209 -7.24 23.04 17.75
N ASP A 210 -7.60 23.99 16.88
CA ASP A 210 -8.93 24.05 16.26
C ASP A 210 -9.03 23.05 15.11
N ASP A 211 -10.22 22.47 14.95
CA ASP A 211 -10.54 21.60 13.82
C ASP A 211 -11.00 22.49 12.64
N VAL A 212 -10.30 22.40 11.51
CA VAL A 212 -10.55 23.19 10.31
C VAL A 212 -10.93 22.27 9.16
N THR A 213 -12.02 22.60 8.46
CA THR A 213 -12.53 21.80 7.34
C THR A 213 -12.04 22.33 6.00
N TYR A 214 -11.62 21.42 5.15
CA TYR A 214 -11.17 21.67 3.79
C TYR A 214 -11.99 20.84 2.81
N ARG A 215 -12.30 21.43 1.67
CA ARG A 215 -12.75 20.71 0.47
C ARG A 215 -11.52 20.27 -0.31
N PHE A 216 -11.55 19.06 -0.82
CA PHE A 216 -10.50 18.57 -1.71
C PHE A 216 -11.07 17.96 -2.98
N ASP A 217 -10.35 18.18 -4.08
CA ASP A 217 -10.51 17.45 -5.34
C ASP A 217 -9.26 16.62 -5.57
N CYS A 218 -9.39 15.30 -5.60
CA CYS A 218 -8.29 14.37 -5.81
C CYS A 218 -8.52 13.56 -7.09
N SER A 219 -7.55 13.62 -8.01
CA SER A 219 -7.55 12.85 -9.25
C SER A 219 -6.37 11.89 -9.28
N VAL A 220 -6.64 10.60 -9.42
CA VAL A 220 -5.62 9.53 -9.40
C VAL A 220 -5.82 8.54 -10.54
N GLN A 221 -4.73 7.85 -10.90
CA GLN A 221 -4.72 6.80 -11.92
C GLN A 221 -3.83 5.64 -11.48
N GLU A 222 -4.29 4.40 -11.68
CA GLU A 222 -3.43 3.22 -11.52
C GLU A 222 -2.44 3.17 -12.68
N GLN A 223 -1.15 3.01 -12.37
CA GLN A 223 -0.13 2.86 -13.40
C GLN A 223 -0.14 1.43 -13.96
N PRO A 224 0.23 1.25 -15.24
CA PRO A 224 0.43 -0.06 -15.83
C PRO A 224 1.41 -0.88 -14.98
N ARG A 225 1.02 -2.10 -14.63
CA ARG A 225 1.91 -2.99 -13.88
C ARG A 225 2.94 -3.55 -14.83
N VAL A 226 4.20 -3.21 -14.58
CA VAL A 226 5.35 -3.93 -15.13
C VAL A 226 5.71 -4.97 -14.07
N ASP A 227 5.64 -6.25 -14.42
CA ASP A 227 5.99 -7.40 -13.56
C ASP A 227 5.05 -7.69 -12.38
N ALA A 228 5.49 -8.54 -11.44
CA ALA A 228 4.75 -8.95 -10.23
C ALA A 228 4.69 -7.87 -9.13
N LEU A 229 5.04 -6.62 -9.47
CA LEU A 229 5.11 -5.51 -8.53
C LEU A 229 3.71 -5.07 -8.08
N PRO A 230 3.58 -4.58 -6.83
CA PRO A 230 2.32 -4.05 -6.33
C PRO A 230 1.85 -2.84 -7.15
N ALA A 231 0.53 -2.69 -7.28
CA ALA A 231 -0.09 -1.60 -8.02
C ALA A 231 0.42 -0.23 -7.55
N GLN A 232 0.90 0.58 -8.49
CA GLN A 232 1.30 1.96 -8.23
C GLN A 232 0.16 2.90 -8.63
N TRP A 233 -0.08 3.92 -7.82
CA TRP A 233 -1.11 4.93 -8.09
C TRP A 233 -0.44 6.28 -8.24
N ARG A 234 -0.69 6.93 -9.37
CA ARG A 234 -0.18 8.25 -9.70
C ARG A 234 -1.20 9.31 -9.29
N LEU A 235 -0.72 10.36 -8.62
CA LEU A 235 -1.50 11.58 -8.42
C LEU A 235 -1.44 12.42 -9.71
N LEU A 236 -2.61 12.74 -10.26
CA LEU A 236 -2.74 13.59 -11.43
C LEU A 236 -3.03 15.04 -11.05
N ALA A 237 -3.91 15.24 -10.07
CA ALA A 237 -4.23 16.55 -9.54
C ALA A 237 -4.72 16.44 -8.09
N LEU A 238 -4.29 17.39 -7.27
CA LEU A 238 -4.81 17.58 -5.92
C LEU A 238 -5.07 19.06 -5.70
N LYS A 239 -6.31 19.39 -5.36
CA LYS A 239 -6.69 20.73 -4.89
C LYS A 239 -7.22 20.60 -3.48
N VAL A 240 -6.75 21.45 -2.58
CA VAL A 240 -7.24 21.52 -1.20
C VAL A 240 -7.53 22.99 -0.88
N GLN A 241 -8.75 23.28 -0.47
CA GLN A 241 -9.24 24.63 -0.21
C GLN A 241 -10.01 24.65 1.10
N LYS A 242 -9.84 25.69 1.91
CA LYS A 242 -10.62 25.86 3.14
C LYS A 242 -12.10 25.89 2.74
N ALA A 243 -12.94 25.11 3.43
CA ALA A 243 -14.37 25.19 3.18
C ALA A 243 -14.85 26.56 3.68
N ASP A 244 -15.65 27.26 2.86
CA ASP A 244 -16.30 28.49 3.31
C ASP A 244 -17.19 28.15 4.50
N SER A 245 -17.05 28.93 5.58
CA SER A 245 -17.83 28.80 6.83
C SER A 245 -19.27 29.27 6.63
#